data_AF-A0A947KPL8-F1
#
_entry.id   AF-A0A947KPL8-F1
#
_cell.length_a   1.000
_cell.length_b   1.000
_cell.length_c   1.000
_cell.angle_alpha   90.00
_cell.angle_beta   90.00
_cell.angle_gamma   90.00
#
_symmetry.space_group_name_H-M   'P 1'
#
loop_
_entity.id
_entity.type
_entity.pdbx_description
1 polymer ?
#
loop_
_entity_poly.entity_id
_entity_poly.type
_entity_poly.pdbx_seq_one_letter_code
_entity_poly.pdbx_strand_id
1 'polypeptide(L)'
;MKKQNMIVRSLRHAGHIINRGNKFWKWTWLFGFGVFLPVVFPTGVFGAAIYVSPSGSHTFPYDSWAAAATNIGTAVAVVRDNDIIHVGDGVYSLAEQIVVTNAITIQSENGALNTIVDGNDSCRCFYLSHSDALIDGFMLQGGKADEGGGVYLREGGTVQNCIIISNSAPSGGGAFMYYGGLIQSSVIADNRATTTNVRPAGNFFYGGGVHCYNGGTVQDCTIRDNAVTSEGCPSNTSYYCYGGGVYAWHAGIIQNCLIADNQALAKNAAAGGGVYLHEESLLRNCIVSSNTATASGSAFPIGEGGGVYVDLAGTIEACTIVQNTAIGTYAGAGGGVFTFRISSAIRNTIIAFNHAVTGADYSNDETNAQYSYCCSIPLLPGTGNMAANPLLADILAGDYHLQSGSPCIDAGNNDEAPAFDYEFNDRPLDGNGDGSAVVDIGAYEYTTNRLFAPAAVSASDGTFASMVRVTWDALSGASAYDIWRNTNVNFLTATRIGENVAATCFHDTDAITGCAYHYWVKAKTSPFSSSDTGWRAPAVNDYDGDGKSDLAVYSAGYWSIYSLANGLILNNGGAWGDADSIPVPGDYDGDGKADLAVYNNGYWSIYSLANGLILINGGAWGDADSIPVSGDYD
;
A
#
# COMPACT_ATOMS: atom_id res chain seq x y z
N MET A 1 53.76 0.55 -18.43
CA MET A 1 53.64 1.18 -19.76
C MET A 1 53.30 0.11 -20.81
N LYS A 2 52.44 0.47 -21.78
CA LYS A 2 51.99 -0.24 -23.00
C LYS A 2 52.62 -1.61 -23.40
N LYS A 3 51.78 -2.66 -23.45
CA LYS A 3 51.42 -3.55 -24.61
C LYS A 3 50.93 -4.91 -24.08
N GLN A 4 49.65 -5.30 -24.13
CA GLN A 4 48.73 -5.62 -25.26
C GLN A 4 48.87 -7.03 -25.90
N ASN A 5 47.76 -7.78 -25.78
CA ASN A 5 47.13 -8.70 -26.75
C ASN A 5 47.46 -10.22 -26.80
N MET A 6 46.60 -11.00 -26.11
CA MET A 6 45.56 -11.87 -26.73
C MET A 6 45.91 -13.29 -27.25
N ILE A 7 45.66 -14.32 -26.41
CA ILE A 7 45.65 -15.79 -26.67
C ILE A 7 44.67 -16.44 -25.64
N VAL A 8 43.81 -17.46 -25.85
CA VAL A 8 43.21 -18.20 -27.01
C VAL A 8 41.87 -18.88 -26.56
N ARG A 9 41.11 -19.47 -27.50
CA ARG A 9 39.81 -20.20 -27.36
C ARG A 9 39.72 -21.38 -26.36
N SER A 10 38.53 -21.50 -25.73
CA SER A 10 37.67 -22.70 -25.48
C SER A 10 38.18 -24.07 -24.96
N LEU A 11 37.54 -24.52 -23.86
CA LEU A 11 37.04 -25.90 -23.55
C LEU A 11 37.96 -27.14 -23.60
N ARG A 12 38.07 -27.88 -22.47
CA ARG A 12 37.49 -29.25 -22.25
C ARG A 12 37.95 -29.98 -20.96
N HIS A 13 37.05 -30.86 -20.48
CA HIS A 13 37.16 -32.02 -19.52
C HIS A 13 36.64 -31.77 -18.09
N ALA A 14 36.06 -32.74 -17.37
CA ALA A 14 35.34 -34.02 -17.64
C ALA A 14 34.87 -34.59 -16.26
N GLY A 15 33.91 -35.53 -16.08
CA GLY A 15 33.09 -36.37 -16.98
C GLY A 15 32.05 -37.19 -16.16
N HIS A 16 31.56 -38.34 -16.68
CA HIS A 16 30.40 -39.16 -16.22
C HIS A 16 29.02 -38.48 -16.47
N ILE A 17 28.10 -38.88 -17.37
CA ILE A 17 27.67 -40.18 -17.98
C ILE A 17 27.00 -41.11 -16.91
N ILE A 18 25.75 -41.65 -17.00
CA ILE A 18 25.05 -42.42 -18.07
C ILE A 18 23.48 -42.36 -18.02
N ASN A 19 22.83 -42.30 -19.20
CA ASN A 19 21.45 -42.71 -19.65
C ASN A 19 20.10 -42.40 -18.91
N ARG A 20 19.19 -41.77 -19.70
CA ARG A 20 17.79 -42.16 -20.08
C ARG A 20 16.72 -42.53 -19.03
N GLY A 21 15.55 -41.89 -19.17
CA GLY A 21 14.25 -42.49 -18.78
C GLY A 21 13.03 -41.60 -19.08
N ASN A 22 12.31 -41.83 -20.19
CA ASN A 22 10.99 -41.21 -20.40
C ASN A 22 9.96 -41.79 -19.42
N LYS A 23 9.15 -40.93 -18.78
CA LYS A 23 7.77 -41.26 -18.38
C LYS A 23 6.95 -40.00 -18.08
N PHE A 24 5.76 -39.93 -18.69
CA PHE A 24 4.70 -39.02 -18.28
C PHE A 24 4.25 -39.36 -16.86
N TRP A 25 3.91 -38.34 -16.07
CA TRP A 25 3.05 -38.49 -14.90
C TRP A 25 1.79 -37.65 -15.10
N LYS A 26 0.63 -38.32 -15.04
CA LYS A 26 -0.66 -37.63 -14.91
C LYS A 26 -0.80 -37.23 -13.45
N TRP A 27 -1.16 -35.98 -13.19
CA TRP A 27 -1.77 -35.64 -11.92
C TRP A 27 -3.20 -36.20 -11.89
N THR A 28 -3.59 -36.76 -10.75
CA THR A 28 -4.92 -37.29 -10.50
C THR A 28 -5.36 -36.78 -9.14
N TRP A 29 -6.54 -36.16 -9.11
CA TRP A 29 -7.09 -35.51 -7.93
C TRP A 29 -7.44 -36.54 -6.85
N LEU A 30 -7.03 -36.27 -5.60
CA LEU A 30 -7.65 -36.85 -4.41
C LEU A 30 -8.18 -35.70 -3.55
N PHE A 31 -9.48 -35.69 -3.31
CA PHE A 31 -10.08 -34.87 -2.27
C PHE A 31 -9.73 -35.46 -0.91
N GLY A 32 -9.14 -34.66 -0.03
CA GLY A 32 -8.92 -34.98 1.37
C GLY A 32 -9.43 -33.83 2.25
N PHE A 33 -10.45 -34.08 3.06
CA PHE A 33 -10.88 -33.13 4.09
C PHE A 33 -9.79 -33.07 5.17
N GLY A 34 -9.02 -31.97 5.18
CA GLY A 34 -8.04 -31.64 6.21
C GLY A 34 -8.66 -30.73 7.26
N VAL A 35 -8.46 -31.06 8.54
CA VAL A 35 -8.94 -30.24 9.67
C VAL A 35 -8.19 -28.91 9.69
N PHE A 36 -8.92 -27.79 9.84
CA PHE A 36 -8.33 -26.50 10.20
C PHE A 36 -7.67 -26.62 11.59
N LEU A 37 -6.34 -26.70 11.61
CA LEU A 37 -5.58 -26.26 12.77
C LEU A 37 -5.50 -24.73 12.70
N PRO A 38 -5.70 -24.01 13.82
CA PRO A 38 -5.44 -22.58 13.84
C PRO A 38 -3.95 -22.36 13.54
N VAL A 39 -3.66 -21.43 12.62
CA VAL A 39 -2.30 -20.93 12.45
C VAL A 39 -1.99 -20.08 13.67
N VAL A 40 -1.38 -20.71 14.68
CA VAL A 40 -0.74 -19.98 15.77
C VAL A 40 0.46 -19.28 15.15
N PHE A 41 0.29 -18.00 14.83
CA PHE A 41 1.43 -17.13 14.53
C PHE A 41 2.43 -17.26 15.68
N PRO A 42 3.73 -17.47 15.41
CA PRO A 42 4.72 -17.33 16.46
C PRO A 42 4.59 -15.90 16.98
N THR A 43 4.36 -15.73 18.28
CA THR A 43 4.32 -14.41 18.92
C THR A 43 5.67 -13.74 18.66
N GLY A 44 5.68 -12.79 17.73
CA GLY A 44 6.86 -12.01 17.42
C GLY A 44 7.32 -11.34 18.70
N VAL A 45 8.59 -11.53 19.06
CA VAL A 45 9.23 -10.62 20.00
C VAL A 45 9.36 -9.32 19.23
N PHE A 46 8.42 -8.40 19.44
CA PHE A 46 8.50 -7.05 18.89
C PHE A 46 9.88 -6.48 19.25
N GLY A 47 10.58 -5.92 18.26
CA GLY A 47 11.82 -5.20 18.52
C GLY A 47 11.54 -3.93 19.33
N ALA A 48 12.61 -3.26 19.77
CA ALA A 48 12.47 -2.07 20.58
C ALA A 48 11.79 -0.94 19.78
N ALA A 49 10.78 -0.30 20.37
CA ALA A 49 10.19 0.92 19.84
C ALA A 49 11.19 2.07 20.00
N ILE A 50 11.45 2.78 18.90
CA ILE A 50 12.35 3.93 18.85
C ILE A 50 11.59 5.14 18.30
N TYR A 51 11.60 6.25 19.03
CA TYR A 51 10.77 7.41 18.73
C TYR A 51 11.57 8.54 18.06
N VAL A 52 10.95 9.20 17.07
CA VAL A 52 11.53 10.29 16.29
C VAL A 52 10.54 11.45 16.21
N SER A 53 10.93 12.64 16.65
CA SER A 53 10.12 13.86 16.64
C SER A 53 11.01 15.10 16.51
N PRO A 54 10.66 16.13 15.70
CA PRO A 54 11.48 17.33 15.57
C PRO A 54 11.57 18.14 16.88
N SER A 55 10.68 17.88 17.84
CA SER A 55 10.65 18.49 19.17
C SER A 55 11.23 17.62 20.30
N GLY A 56 11.67 16.39 20.01
CA GLY A 56 12.25 15.49 21.01
C GLY A 56 13.59 15.98 21.58
N SER A 57 13.97 15.53 22.78
CA SER A 57 15.22 15.98 23.43
C SER A 57 16.50 15.36 22.84
N HIS A 58 16.40 14.55 21.78
CA HIS A 58 17.50 13.84 21.12
C HIS A 58 18.40 13.10 22.12
N THR A 59 17.78 12.34 23.02
CA THR A 59 18.43 11.66 24.14
C THR A 59 18.31 10.15 23.99
N PHE A 60 19.43 9.49 23.69
CA PHE A 60 19.51 8.03 23.65
C PHE A 60 19.07 7.44 25.02
N PRO A 61 18.20 6.41 25.06
CA PRO A 61 17.91 5.44 23.99
C PRO A 61 16.81 5.83 22.98
N TYR A 62 16.20 7.01 23.07
CA TYR A 62 15.05 7.41 22.25
C TYR A 62 13.80 6.51 22.45
N ASP A 63 13.62 6.00 23.67
CA ASP A 63 12.57 5.06 24.12
C ASP A 63 11.21 5.73 24.44
N SER A 64 11.09 7.03 24.21
CA SER A 64 9.87 7.80 24.48
C SER A 64 9.80 9.07 23.62
N TRP A 65 8.60 9.62 23.42
CA TRP A 65 8.40 10.88 22.70
C TRP A 65 9.20 12.05 23.27
N ALA A 66 9.37 12.10 24.60
CA ALA A 66 10.18 13.12 25.26
C ALA A 66 11.67 12.97 24.92
N ALA A 67 12.20 11.74 24.94
CA ALA A 67 13.59 11.42 24.63
C ALA A 67 13.92 11.42 23.12
N ALA A 68 12.88 11.39 22.27
CA ALA A 68 12.92 11.08 20.84
C ALA A 68 14.06 11.74 20.05
N ALA A 69 14.56 11.02 19.04
CA ALA A 69 15.55 11.54 18.11
C ALA A 69 14.95 12.65 17.23
N THR A 70 15.70 13.71 16.95
CA THR A 70 15.23 14.84 16.13
C THR A 70 15.31 14.60 14.63
N ASN A 71 15.83 13.45 14.20
CA ASN A 71 15.91 13.06 12.79
C ASN A 71 15.96 11.52 12.64
N ILE A 72 15.32 11.01 11.58
CA ILE A 72 15.14 9.58 11.32
C ILE A 72 16.50 8.86 11.16
N GLY A 73 17.48 9.50 10.49
CA GLY A 73 18.80 8.90 10.26
C GLY A 73 19.53 8.49 11.54
N THR A 74 19.45 9.29 12.62
CA THR A 74 20.05 8.94 13.91
C THR A 74 19.33 7.81 14.67
N ALA A 75 18.04 7.56 14.37
CA ALA A 75 17.33 6.39 14.89
C ALA A 75 17.69 5.12 14.09
N VAL A 76 17.71 5.21 12.75
CA VAL A 76 18.13 4.12 11.85
C VAL A 76 19.56 3.63 12.17
N ALA A 77 20.43 4.50 12.67
CA ALA A 77 21.80 4.16 13.06
C ALA A 77 21.94 3.36 14.38
N VAL A 78 20.88 3.14 15.17
CA VAL A 78 20.95 2.44 16.47
C VAL A 78 20.05 1.20 16.60
N VAL A 79 19.08 1.03 15.69
CA VAL A 79 18.16 -0.11 15.64
C VAL A 79 18.81 -1.41 15.15
N ARG A 80 18.11 -2.52 15.36
CA ARG A 80 18.42 -3.87 14.89
C ARG A 80 17.27 -4.41 14.04
N ASP A 81 17.51 -5.54 13.38
CA ASP A 81 16.48 -6.25 12.63
C ASP A 81 15.25 -6.57 13.49
N ASN A 82 14.06 -6.25 12.98
CA ASN A 82 12.73 -6.31 13.61
C ASN A 82 12.40 -5.21 14.65
N ASP A 83 13.26 -4.21 14.86
CA ASP A 83 12.90 -2.99 15.61
C ASP A 83 11.96 -2.08 14.76
N ILE A 84 11.18 -1.23 15.45
CA ILE A 84 10.19 -0.32 14.85
C ILE A 84 10.56 1.13 15.20
N ILE A 85 10.68 1.97 14.18
CA ILE A 85 10.88 3.42 14.32
C ILE A 85 9.55 4.13 14.15
N HIS A 86 9.04 4.68 15.24
CA HIS A 86 7.85 5.52 15.33
C HIS A 86 8.23 6.98 15.02
N VAL A 87 7.59 7.58 14.01
CA VAL A 87 7.91 8.94 13.56
C VAL A 87 6.69 9.84 13.69
N GLY A 88 6.78 10.80 14.61
CA GLY A 88 5.73 11.77 14.86
C GLY A 88 5.68 12.89 13.81
N ASP A 89 4.64 13.72 13.91
CA ASP A 89 4.33 14.77 12.95
C ASP A 89 5.46 15.81 12.77
N GLY A 90 5.60 16.30 11.54
CA GLY A 90 6.51 17.39 11.20
C GLY A 90 7.22 17.21 9.86
N VAL A 91 8.18 18.12 9.61
CA VAL A 91 9.02 18.13 8.40
C VAL A 91 10.45 17.76 8.78
N TYR A 92 10.91 16.64 8.24
CA TYR A 92 12.26 16.11 8.41
C TYR A 92 13.10 16.45 7.18
N SER A 93 13.59 17.69 7.13
CA SER A 93 14.48 18.16 6.06
C SER A 93 15.85 17.49 6.14
N LEU A 94 16.28 16.87 5.04
CA LEU A 94 17.50 16.09 4.95
C LEU A 94 18.69 16.92 4.47
N ALA A 95 19.87 16.54 4.98
CA ALA A 95 21.18 16.91 4.43
C ALA A 95 21.85 15.74 3.69
N GLU A 96 21.50 14.50 4.06
CA GLU A 96 21.90 13.26 3.43
C GLU A 96 20.71 12.27 3.45
N GLN A 97 20.69 11.33 2.52
CA GLN A 97 19.63 10.34 2.38
C GLN A 97 19.52 9.39 3.59
N ILE A 98 18.31 8.91 3.90
CA ILE A 98 18.12 7.87 4.91
C ILE A 98 18.44 6.50 4.28
N VAL A 99 19.47 5.83 4.79
CA VAL A 99 19.95 4.53 4.28
C VAL A 99 19.47 3.40 5.19
N VAL A 100 18.62 2.52 4.67
CA VAL A 100 18.03 1.39 5.39
C VAL A 100 18.62 0.07 4.89
N THR A 101 19.50 -0.52 5.71
CA THR A 101 20.24 -1.77 5.41
C THR A 101 19.70 -3.02 6.11
N ASN A 102 18.63 -2.87 6.90
CA ASN A 102 18.19 -3.83 7.90
C ASN A 102 16.68 -4.13 7.77
N ALA A 103 16.24 -5.23 8.40
CA ALA A 103 14.83 -5.64 8.42
C ALA A 103 14.01 -4.81 9.43
N ILE A 104 13.94 -3.49 9.24
CA ILE A 104 13.27 -2.56 10.16
C ILE A 104 11.98 -2.00 9.55
N THR A 105 11.03 -1.67 10.43
CA THR A 105 9.89 -0.83 10.06
C THR A 105 10.18 0.61 10.46
N ILE A 106 9.91 1.54 9.55
CA ILE A 106 9.84 2.97 9.83
C ILE A 106 8.40 3.39 9.47
N GLN A 107 7.66 3.89 10.46
CA GLN A 107 6.25 4.23 10.32
C GLN A 107 5.97 5.64 10.83
N SER A 108 5.05 6.34 10.18
CA SER A 108 4.46 7.55 10.75
C SER A 108 3.37 7.20 11.76
N GLU A 109 3.14 8.10 12.72
CA GLU A 109 1.99 7.96 13.64
C GLU A 109 0.69 8.40 12.96
N ASN A 110 0.66 9.61 12.37
CA ASN A 110 -0.57 10.22 11.81
C ASN A 110 -0.58 10.29 10.27
N GLY A 111 0.20 9.45 9.59
CA GLY A 111 0.15 9.31 8.14
C GLY A 111 0.81 10.44 7.32
N ALA A 112 0.80 10.25 6.00
CA ALA A 112 1.66 10.98 5.08
C ALA A 112 1.41 12.49 5.01
N LEU A 113 0.18 12.95 5.29
CA LEU A 113 -0.14 14.38 5.29
C LEU A 113 0.46 15.14 6.48
N ASN A 114 0.83 14.44 7.56
CA ASN A 114 1.37 15.02 8.78
C ASN A 114 2.88 14.76 8.96
N THR A 115 3.40 13.69 8.34
CA THR A 115 4.80 13.25 8.49
C THR A 115 5.54 13.32 7.15
N ILE A 116 6.33 14.40 6.97
CA ILE A 116 6.96 14.78 5.70
C ILE A 116 8.48 14.57 5.80
N VAL A 117 9.05 13.79 4.89
CA VAL A 117 10.51 13.67 4.69
C VAL A 117 10.89 14.44 3.44
N ASP A 118 11.82 15.39 3.57
CA ASP A 118 12.14 16.36 2.51
C ASP A 118 13.61 16.29 2.11
N GLY A 119 13.88 15.83 0.87
CA GLY A 119 15.21 15.74 0.28
C GLY A 119 15.85 17.09 -0.08
N ASN A 120 15.13 18.20 0.15
CA ASN A 120 15.62 19.58 0.11
C ASN A 120 16.32 19.92 -1.22
N ASP A 121 15.75 19.43 -2.33
CA ASP A 121 16.21 19.63 -3.70
C ASP A 121 17.69 19.19 -3.93
N SER A 122 18.20 18.29 -3.08
CA SER A 122 19.64 18.04 -2.92
C SER A 122 20.04 16.57 -2.73
N CYS A 123 19.19 15.74 -2.10
CA CYS A 123 19.45 14.33 -1.86
C CYS A 123 18.18 13.47 -1.97
N ARG A 124 18.34 12.14 -2.04
CA ARG A 124 17.23 11.17 -2.01
C ARG A 124 16.58 11.14 -0.61
N CYS A 125 15.28 10.88 -0.50
CA CYS A 125 14.66 10.70 0.82
C CYS A 125 15.09 9.37 1.46
N PHE A 126 14.75 8.24 0.82
CA PHE A 126 15.03 6.89 1.33
C PHE A 126 15.78 6.00 0.33
N TYR A 127 16.72 5.20 0.85
CA TYR A 127 17.43 4.17 0.11
C TYR A 127 17.33 2.85 0.87
N LEU A 128 16.63 1.87 0.30
CA LEU A 128 16.40 0.55 0.88
C LEU A 128 17.31 -0.48 0.20
N SER A 129 18.10 -1.20 0.98
CA SER A 129 18.90 -2.35 0.52
C SER A 129 18.69 -3.59 1.39
N HIS A 130 17.44 -3.80 1.83
CA HIS A 130 17.00 -5.01 2.50
C HIS A 130 15.58 -5.36 2.03
N SER A 131 15.30 -6.64 1.78
CA SER A 131 14.00 -7.09 1.25
C SER A 131 12.84 -6.78 2.20
N ASP A 132 13.13 -6.86 3.49
CA ASP A 132 12.15 -6.82 4.58
C ASP A 132 12.09 -5.44 5.27
N ALA A 133 12.70 -4.42 4.67
CA ALA A 133 12.59 -3.03 5.12
C ALA A 133 11.22 -2.44 4.73
N LEU A 134 10.53 -1.82 5.69
CA LEU A 134 9.21 -1.23 5.49
C LEU A 134 9.24 0.29 5.77
N ILE A 135 8.75 1.08 4.82
CA ILE A 135 8.44 2.51 4.99
C ILE A 135 6.92 2.68 4.89
N ASP A 136 6.28 3.11 5.97
CA ASP A 136 4.82 3.23 6.06
C ASP A 136 4.37 4.67 6.37
N GLY A 137 3.51 5.24 5.53
CA GLY A 137 2.74 6.44 5.86
C GLY A 137 3.49 7.76 5.78
N PHE A 138 4.48 7.93 4.89
CA PHE A 138 5.25 9.18 4.75
C PHE A 138 4.91 9.96 3.48
N MET A 139 4.94 11.29 3.55
CA MET A 139 5.14 12.11 2.35
C MET A 139 6.64 12.23 2.07
N LEU A 140 7.05 11.82 0.86
CA LEU A 140 8.43 11.90 0.40
C LEU A 140 8.51 12.98 -0.68
N GLN A 141 9.15 14.12 -0.37
CA GLN A 141 9.18 15.28 -1.24
C GLN A 141 10.58 15.86 -1.44
N GLY A 142 10.76 16.70 -2.47
CA GLY A 142 12.02 17.42 -2.72
C GLY A 142 13.23 16.51 -3.00
N GLY A 143 13.00 15.21 -3.16
CA GLY A 143 14.02 14.19 -3.29
C GLY A 143 14.71 14.23 -4.64
N LYS A 144 16.04 14.25 -4.65
CA LYS A 144 16.85 14.45 -5.86
C LYS A 144 18.03 13.50 -5.93
N ALA A 145 18.08 12.73 -7.02
CA ALA A 145 19.03 11.65 -7.18
C ALA A 145 19.37 11.34 -8.65
N ASP A 146 20.33 10.43 -8.87
CA ASP A 146 20.58 9.82 -10.18
C ASP A 146 19.48 8.80 -10.59
N GLU A 147 18.87 8.17 -9.59
CA GLU A 147 17.91 7.06 -9.68
C GLU A 147 16.98 7.16 -8.46
N GLY A 148 15.65 7.13 -8.60
CA GLY A 148 14.72 7.16 -7.46
C GLY A 148 14.83 8.43 -6.64
N GLY A 149 14.14 9.51 -7.03
CA GLY A 149 14.28 10.82 -6.39
C GLY A 149 13.80 10.82 -4.94
N GLY A 150 12.57 10.36 -4.70
CA GLY A 150 12.05 10.12 -3.36
C GLY A 150 12.65 8.85 -2.76
N VAL A 151 12.49 7.70 -3.43
CA VAL A 151 12.90 6.40 -2.89
C VAL A 151 13.61 5.50 -3.91
N TYR A 152 14.58 4.72 -3.44
CA TYR A 152 15.26 3.66 -4.19
C TYR A 152 15.16 2.33 -3.43
N LEU A 153 14.42 1.38 -4.00
CA LEU A 153 14.34 -0.02 -3.57
C LEU A 153 15.39 -0.84 -4.36
N ARG A 154 16.55 -1.11 -3.76
CA ARG A 154 17.67 -1.75 -4.48
C ARG A 154 17.60 -3.28 -4.50
N GLU A 155 17.20 -3.89 -3.38
CA GLU A 155 17.16 -5.35 -3.18
C GLU A 155 15.84 -5.74 -2.49
N GLY A 156 14.73 -5.24 -3.03
CA GLY A 156 13.41 -5.33 -2.39
C GLY A 156 13.11 -4.18 -1.42
N GLY A 157 12.32 -4.46 -0.40
CA GLY A 157 11.70 -3.49 0.48
C GLY A 157 10.23 -3.25 0.14
N THR A 158 9.49 -2.65 1.08
CA THR A 158 8.09 -2.22 0.90
C THR A 158 7.96 -0.73 1.23
N VAL A 159 7.24 0.00 0.38
CA VAL A 159 6.78 1.37 0.64
C VAL A 159 5.26 1.37 0.55
N GLN A 160 4.56 1.78 1.61
CA GLN A 160 3.10 1.76 1.64
C GLN A 160 2.47 2.98 2.30
N ASN A 161 1.22 3.27 1.96
CA ASN A 161 0.43 4.40 2.48
C ASN A 161 1.12 5.78 2.31
N CYS A 162 2.05 5.89 1.37
CA CYS A 162 2.95 7.03 1.19
C CYS A 162 2.44 8.01 0.12
N ILE A 163 2.93 9.26 0.18
CA ILE A 163 2.74 10.29 -0.84
C ILE A 163 4.12 10.66 -1.40
N ILE A 164 4.50 10.05 -2.52
CA ILE A 164 5.76 10.32 -3.21
C ILE A 164 5.52 11.46 -4.19
N ILE A 165 5.93 12.69 -3.84
CA ILE A 165 5.50 13.91 -4.53
C ILE A 165 6.62 14.89 -4.88
N SER A 166 6.58 15.49 -6.07
CA SER A 166 7.51 16.55 -6.52
C SER A 166 9.01 16.19 -6.44
N ASN A 167 9.36 14.91 -6.59
CA ASN A 167 10.75 14.44 -6.59
C ASN A 167 11.34 14.43 -8.02
N SER A 168 12.67 14.43 -8.14
CA SER A 168 13.39 14.51 -9.41
C SER A 168 14.60 13.56 -9.50
N ALA A 169 14.50 12.52 -10.31
CA ALA A 169 15.64 11.69 -10.72
C ALA A 169 15.52 11.23 -12.18
N PRO A 170 16.61 11.17 -12.97
CA PRO A 170 16.59 10.78 -14.39
C PRO A 170 16.00 9.39 -14.71
N SER A 171 15.87 8.54 -13.70
CA SER A 171 15.36 7.17 -13.75
C SER A 171 14.51 6.95 -12.50
N GLY A 172 13.18 6.85 -12.65
CA GLY A 172 12.26 6.79 -11.52
C GLY A 172 12.22 8.11 -10.76
N GLY A 173 11.53 9.12 -11.29
CA GLY A 173 11.52 10.47 -10.73
C GLY A 173 11.08 10.49 -9.27
N GLY A 174 10.00 9.78 -8.96
CA GLY A 174 9.55 9.49 -7.60
C GLY A 174 10.27 8.28 -7.00
N ALA A 175 10.18 7.13 -7.66
CA ALA A 175 10.68 5.86 -7.15
C ALA A 175 11.44 5.03 -8.19
N PHE A 176 12.53 4.39 -7.78
CA PHE A 176 13.26 3.40 -8.57
C PHE A 176 13.34 2.05 -7.84
N MET A 177 13.03 0.98 -8.55
CA MET A 177 13.02 -0.40 -8.06
C MET A 177 13.95 -1.22 -8.97
N TYR A 178 15.04 -1.77 -8.43
CA TYR A 178 16.16 -2.28 -9.25
C TYR A 178 16.33 -3.81 -9.27
N TYR A 179 15.76 -4.48 -8.27
CA TYR A 179 15.56 -5.94 -8.23
C TYR A 179 14.40 -6.23 -7.29
N GLY A 180 13.17 -6.26 -7.82
CA GLY A 180 11.96 -6.47 -7.02
C GLY A 180 11.59 -5.30 -6.10
N GLY A 181 10.85 -5.61 -5.04
CA GLY A 181 10.27 -4.64 -4.11
C GLY A 181 8.78 -4.39 -4.34
N LEU A 182 8.15 -3.70 -3.41
CA LEU A 182 6.71 -3.40 -3.40
C LEU A 182 6.48 -1.91 -3.13
N ILE A 183 5.67 -1.28 -3.97
CA ILE A 183 5.04 0.01 -3.67
C ILE A 183 3.53 -0.23 -3.69
N GLN A 184 2.84 0.02 -2.58
CA GLN A 184 1.39 -0.25 -2.49
C GLN A 184 0.59 0.85 -1.79
N SER A 185 -0.71 0.94 -2.09
CA SER A 185 -1.65 1.82 -1.37
C SER A 185 -1.20 3.29 -1.30
N SER A 186 -0.46 3.76 -2.31
CA SER A 186 0.32 5.00 -2.28
C SER A 186 -0.06 5.96 -3.41
N VAL A 187 0.21 7.25 -3.20
CA VAL A 187 0.08 8.30 -4.23
C VAL A 187 1.47 8.64 -4.75
N ILE A 188 1.68 8.56 -6.06
CA ILE A 188 2.90 8.97 -6.75
C ILE A 188 2.53 10.12 -7.70
N ALA A 189 2.86 11.36 -7.32
CA ALA A 189 2.36 12.57 -7.99
C ALA A 189 3.43 13.62 -8.33
N ASP A 190 3.28 14.35 -9.44
CA ASP A 190 4.14 15.51 -9.81
C ASP A 190 5.66 15.21 -9.88
N ASN A 191 6.07 13.93 -9.92
CA ASN A 191 7.48 13.57 -9.97
C ASN A 191 8.03 13.69 -11.39
N ARG A 192 9.31 14.08 -11.51
CA ARG A 192 9.92 14.46 -12.79
C ARG A 192 11.19 13.68 -13.11
N ALA A 193 11.14 12.84 -14.15
CA ALA A 193 12.33 12.20 -14.70
C ALA A 193 13.00 13.12 -15.73
N THR A 194 14.12 13.74 -15.32
CA THR A 194 14.84 14.81 -16.06
C THR A 194 16.32 14.89 -15.67
N THR A 195 17.16 15.52 -16.50
CA THR A 195 18.51 15.99 -16.14
C THR A 195 18.73 17.44 -16.54
N THR A 196 19.39 18.22 -15.67
CA THR A 196 20.08 19.46 -16.09
C THR A 196 21.46 19.19 -16.70
N ASN A 197 22.07 18.05 -16.36
CA ASN A 197 23.43 17.67 -16.75
C ASN A 197 23.40 16.51 -17.76
N VAL A 198 23.99 16.70 -18.93
CA VAL A 198 24.04 15.67 -19.99
C VAL A 198 24.80 14.43 -19.50
N ARG A 199 24.11 13.31 -19.31
CA ARG A 199 24.75 12.01 -19.00
C ARG A 199 25.68 11.61 -20.16
N PRO A 200 26.92 11.16 -19.90
CA PRO A 200 27.83 10.70 -20.96
C PRO A 200 27.47 9.32 -21.53
N ALA A 201 26.43 8.66 -21.01
CA ALA A 201 25.95 7.36 -21.45
C ALA A 201 24.42 7.36 -21.52
N GLY A 202 23.88 7.49 -22.74
CA GLY A 202 22.44 7.43 -23.01
C GLY A 202 21.70 8.75 -22.79
N ASN A 203 20.89 9.13 -23.79
CA ASN A 203 19.98 10.28 -23.75
C ASN A 203 18.56 9.82 -23.42
N PHE A 204 18.43 8.89 -22.48
CA PHE A 204 17.20 8.20 -22.13
C PHE A 204 16.76 8.58 -20.72
N PHE A 205 15.47 8.82 -20.56
CA PHE A 205 14.80 9.06 -19.28
C PHE A 205 13.65 8.07 -19.14
N TYR A 206 13.46 7.53 -17.94
CA TYR A 206 12.56 6.41 -17.67
C TYR A 206 11.75 6.67 -16.41
N GLY A 207 10.42 6.49 -16.48
CA GLY A 207 9.55 6.49 -15.30
C GLY A 207 9.49 7.84 -14.59
N GLY A 208 8.62 8.75 -15.03
CA GLY A 208 8.42 10.04 -14.35
C GLY A 208 8.01 9.85 -12.89
N GLY A 209 7.01 8.98 -12.65
CA GLY A 209 6.63 8.51 -11.32
C GLY A 209 7.55 7.39 -10.84
N VAL A 210 7.41 6.20 -11.45
CA VAL A 210 8.12 4.97 -11.03
C VAL A 210 8.88 4.33 -12.19
N HIS A 211 10.09 3.82 -11.92
CA HIS A 211 10.79 2.90 -12.82
C HIS A 211 11.05 1.56 -12.11
N CYS A 212 10.41 0.50 -12.60
CA CYS A 212 10.63 -0.90 -12.21
C CYS A 212 11.62 -1.54 -13.19
N TYR A 213 12.76 -2.00 -12.68
CA TYR A 213 13.86 -2.59 -13.43
C TYR A 213 14.18 -3.96 -12.81
N ASN A 214 14.19 -5.03 -13.62
CA ASN A 214 14.29 -6.41 -13.15
C ASN A 214 13.24 -6.74 -12.07
N GLY A 215 11.98 -6.47 -12.43
CA GLY A 215 10.81 -6.71 -11.59
C GLY A 215 10.47 -5.54 -10.68
N GLY A 216 9.68 -5.85 -9.64
CA GLY A 216 9.04 -4.88 -8.77
C GLY A 216 7.53 -4.85 -9.00
N THR A 217 6.77 -4.65 -7.92
CA THR A 217 5.31 -4.55 -7.97
C THR A 217 4.86 -3.16 -7.52
N VAL A 218 4.08 -2.48 -8.36
CA VAL A 218 3.36 -1.25 -8.00
C VAL A 218 1.88 -1.59 -8.03
N GLN A 219 1.23 -1.58 -6.86
CA GLN A 219 -0.17 -2.02 -6.75
C GLN A 219 -1.05 -1.06 -5.98
N ASP A 220 -2.33 -0.96 -6.36
CA ASP A 220 -3.34 -0.23 -5.59
C ASP A 220 -2.97 1.26 -5.38
N CYS A 221 -2.24 1.82 -6.36
CA CYS A 221 -1.66 3.17 -6.30
C CYS A 221 -2.38 4.16 -7.22
N THR A 222 -2.32 5.44 -6.84
CA THR A 222 -2.66 6.56 -7.73
C THR A 222 -1.38 7.19 -8.26
N ILE A 223 -1.12 7.03 -9.56
CA ILE A 223 0.08 7.48 -10.25
C ILE A 223 -0.34 8.60 -11.20
N ARG A 224 -0.15 9.87 -10.82
CA ARG A 224 -0.70 11.01 -11.59
C ARG A 224 0.21 12.21 -11.76
N ASP A 225 -0.02 13.01 -12.81
CA ASP A 225 0.70 14.26 -13.08
C ASP A 225 2.23 14.12 -13.23
N ASN A 226 2.79 12.90 -13.25
CA ASN A 226 4.23 12.69 -13.33
C ASN A 226 4.76 12.89 -14.75
N ALA A 227 6.00 13.36 -14.90
CA ALA A 227 6.56 13.75 -16.20
C ALA A 227 7.96 13.16 -16.46
N VAL A 228 8.11 12.37 -17.53
CA VAL A 228 9.41 11.99 -18.10
C VAL A 228 9.74 12.92 -19.26
N THR A 229 10.83 13.68 -19.17
CA THR A 229 10.97 14.89 -20.01
C THR A 229 12.41 15.29 -20.32
N SER A 230 12.60 15.71 -21.57
CA SER A 230 13.88 16.19 -22.14
C SER A 230 13.91 17.72 -22.33
N GLU A 231 12.99 18.45 -21.70
CA GLU A 231 13.06 19.92 -21.60
C GLU A 231 14.34 20.35 -20.87
N GLY A 232 14.84 21.56 -21.18
CA GLY A 232 16.09 22.09 -20.62
C GLY A 232 17.38 21.44 -21.16
N CYS A 233 17.34 20.19 -21.62
CA CYS A 233 18.46 19.55 -22.32
C CYS A 233 18.83 20.31 -23.62
N PRO A 234 20.04 20.11 -24.19
CA PRO A 234 20.42 20.62 -25.51
C PRO A 234 19.42 20.32 -26.65
N SER A 235 19.43 21.11 -27.73
CA SER A 235 18.52 20.97 -28.88
C SER A 235 19.10 20.19 -30.07
N ASN A 236 20.39 19.88 -30.05
CA ASN A 236 21.14 19.26 -31.15
C ASN A 236 21.37 17.75 -30.97
N THR A 237 20.68 17.13 -30.01
CA THR A 237 20.97 15.80 -29.48
C THR A 237 19.65 15.04 -29.36
N SER A 238 19.62 13.76 -29.76
CA SER A 238 18.38 12.97 -29.73
C SER A 238 18.05 12.48 -28.32
N TYR A 239 16.85 12.78 -27.82
CA TYR A 239 16.38 12.36 -26.48
C TYR A 239 15.13 11.48 -26.53
N TYR A 240 15.09 10.51 -25.61
CA TYR A 240 14.08 9.47 -25.49
C TYR A 240 13.47 9.55 -24.08
N CYS A 241 12.13 9.62 -23.99
CA CYS A 241 11.41 9.82 -22.73
C CYS A 241 10.31 8.75 -22.62
N TYR A 242 10.47 7.76 -21.74
CA TYR A 242 9.62 6.57 -21.72
C TYR A 242 8.94 6.37 -20.36
N GLY A 243 7.63 6.11 -20.35
CA GLY A 243 6.85 5.91 -19.11
C GLY A 243 6.69 7.19 -18.31
N GLY A 244 5.69 8.03 -18.62
CA GLY A 244 5.41 9.25 -17.85
C GLY A 244 4.99 8.93 -16.42
N GLY A 245 4.03 8.03 -16.25
CA GLY A 245 3.69 7.46 -14.94
C GLY A 245 4.68 6.38 -14.54
N VAL A 246 4.71 5.28 -15.29
CA VAL A 246 5.54 4.10 -14.99
C VAL A 246 6.35 3.61 -16.20
N TYR A 247 7.62 3.29 -15.98
CA TYR A 247 8.41 2.44 -16.87
C TYR A 247 8.67 1.09 -16.19
N ALA A 248 8.34 -0.02 -16.84
CA ALA A 248 8.50 -1.36 -16.30
C ALA A 248 9.28 -2.27 -17.25
N TRP A 249 10.34 -2.88 -16.73
CA TRP A 249 11.25 -3.73 -17.47
C TRP A 249 11.51 -5.04 -16.73
N HIS A 250 11.31 -6.15 -17.44
CA HIS A 250 11.74 -7.50 -17.06
C HIS A 250 10.92 -8.05 -15.89
N ALA A 251 9.68 -8.44 -16.19
CA ALA A 251 8.65 -8.89 -15.25
C ALA A 251 8.27 -7.86 -14.17
N GLY A 252 8.26 -6.56 -14.51
CA GLY A 252 7.65 -5.53 -13.65
C GLY A 252 6.12 -5.67 -13.65
N ILE A 253 5.49 -5.55 -12.49
CA ILE A 253 4.04 -5.75 -12.30
C ILE A 253 3.39 -4.43 -11.88
N ILE A 254 2.36 -4.00 -12.60
CA ILE A 254 1.48 -2.91 -12.22
C ILE A 254 0.05 -3.42 -12.14
N GLN A 255 -0.61 -3.35 -10.99
CA GLN A 255 -1.97 -3.87 -10.83
C GLN A 255 -2.87 -3.00 -9.94
N ASN A 256 -4.18 -2.95 -10.24
CA ASN A 256 -5.17 -2.17 -9.46
C ASN A 256 -4.85 -0.66 -9.36
N CYS A 257 -4.07 -0.11 -10.29
CA CYS A 257 -3.60 1.28 -10.25
C CYS A 257 -4.48 2.22 -11.09
N LEU A 258 -4.70 3.44 -10.60
CA LEU A 258 -5.10 4.58 -11.42
C LEU A 258 -3.84 5.27 -11.94
N ILE A 259 -3.73 5.39 -13.26
CA ILE A 259 -2.57 5.97 -13.94
C ILE A 259 -3.10 7.11 -14.82
N ALA A 260 -3.06 8.34 -14.29
CA ALA A 260 -3.81 9.48 -14.81
C ALA A 260 -2.93 10.69 -15.16
N ASP A 261 -3.20 11.36 -16.28
CA ASP A 261 -2.63 12.70 -16.61
C ASP A 261 -1.09 12.78 -16.68
N ASN A 262 -0.38 11.64 -16.68
CA ASN A 262 1.08 11.59 -16.74
C ASN A 262 1.59 11.89 -18.16
N GLN A 263 2.84 12.34 -18.26
CA GLN A 263 3.39 12.91 -19.50
C GLN A 263 4.75 12.35 -19.87
N ALA A 264 4.90 11.92 -21.13
CA ALA A 264 6.18 11.66 -21.77
C ALA A 264 6.48 12.77 -22.79
N LEU A 265 7.48 13.61 -22.53
CA LEU A 265 7.78 14.81 -23.32
C LEU A 265 9.19 14.79 -23.92
N ALA A 266 9.27 14.30 -25.16
CA ALA A 266 10.52 14.11 -25.87
C ALA A 266 10.76 15.16 -26.96
N LYS A 267 12.04 15.38 -27.26
CA LYS A 267 12.45 16.03 -28.51
C LYS A 267 12.44 15.07 -29.70
N ASN A 268 12.57 13.76 -29.48
CA ASN A 268 12.63 12.80 -30.58
C ASN A 268 11.63 11.65 -30.42
N ALA A 269 11.71 10.89 -29.32
CA ALA A 269 10.81 9.76 -29.11
C ALA A 269 10.21 9.77 -27.69
N ALA A 270 8.89 9.93 -27.61
CA ALA A 270 8.11 9.81 -26.39
C ALA A 270 7.23 8.56 -26.48
N ALA A 271 7.33 7.67 -25.51
CA ALA A 271 6.62 6.38 -25.55
C ALA A 271 6.02 6.04 -24.19
N GLY A 272 4.75 5.66 -24.14
CA GLY A 272 4.09 5.29 -22.88
C GLY A 272 3.86 6.52 -22.01
N GLY A 273 2.89 7.37 -22.39
CA GLY A 273 2.57 8.57 -21.60
C GLY A 273 2.15 8.20 -20.18
N GLY A 274 1.31 7.18 -20.03
CA GLY A 274 1.00 6.55 -18.75
C GLY A 274 2.02 5.48 -18.39
N VAL A 275 2.11 4.42 -19.19
CA VAL A 275 2.91 3.22 -18.91
C VAL A 275 3.76 2.80 -20.10
N TYR A 276 5.00 2.40 -19.86
CA TYR A 276 5.83 1.67 -20.82
C TYR A 276 6.15 0.28 -20.25
N LEU A 277 5.73 -0.79 -20.95
CA LEU A 277 5.98 -2.19 -20.60
C LEU A 277 7.07 -2.78 -21.50
N HIS A 278 8.10 -3.38 -20.91
CA HIS A 278 9.21 -4.03 -21.59
C HIS A 278 9.50 -5.41 -20.99
N GLU A 279 9.76 -6.43 -21.81
CA GLU A 279 10.16 -7.80 -21.40
C GLU A 279 9.25 -8.42 -20.32
N GLU A 280 8.18 -9.12 -20.74
CA GLU A 280 7.32 -9.93 -19.86
C GLU A 280 6.63 -9.15 -18.71
N SER A 281 6.68 -7.81 -18.74
CA SER A 281 6.03 -6.93 -17.75
C SER A 281 4.50 -6.88 -17.92
N LEU A 282 3.78 -6.69 -16.82
CA LEU A 282 2.33 -6.86 -16.70
C LEU A 282 1.62 -5.56 -16.26
N LEU A 283 0.50 -5.26 -16.90
CA LEU A 283 -0.49 -4.27 -16.47
C LEU A 283 -1.86 -4.96 -16.29
N ARG A 284 -2.38 -5.02 -15.06
CA ARG A 284 -3.60 -5.79 -14.70
C ARG A 284 -4.62 -4.94 -13.95
N ASN A 285 -5.91 -5.03 -14.29
CA ASN A 285 -6.98 -4.42 -13.49
C ASN A 285 -6.78 -2.89 -13.27
N CYS A 286 -6.17 -2.20 -14.24
CA CYS A 286 -5.75 -0.81 -14.12
C CYS A 286 -6.62 0.14 -14.96
N ILE A 287 -6.70 1.38 -14.50
CA ILE A 287 -7.27 2.49 -15.25
C ILE A 287 -6.12 3.35 -15.77
N VAL A 288 -6.05 3.54 -17.09
CA VAL A 288 -5.05 4.39 -17.73
C VAL A 288 -5.77 5.50 -18.48
N SER A 289 -5.77 6.71 -17.90
CA SER A 289 -6.61 7.82 -18.37
C SER A 289 -5.85 9.13 -18.61
N SER A 290 -6.22 9.87 -19.67
CA SER A 290 -5.72 11.24 -19.94
C SER A 290 -4.20 11.41 -20.12
N ASN A 291 -3.41 10.34 -20.07
CA ASN A 291 -1.96 10.42 -20.17
C ASN A 291 -1.52 10.84 -21.59
N THR A 292 -0.37 11.49 -21.71
CA THR A 292 0.09 12.10 -22.97
C THR A 292 1.52 11.73 -23.33
N ALA A 293 1.73 11.17 -24.53
CA ALA A 293 3.05 10.99 -25.15
C ALA A 293 3.25 12.05 -26.25
N THR A 294 4.17 12.99 -26.07
CA THR A 294 4.45 14.10 -27.00
C THR A 294 5.90 14.11 -27.48
N ALA A 295 6.09 14.04 -28.79
CA ALA A 295 7.37 14.31 -29.45
C ALA A 295 7.28 15.57 -30.33
N SER A 296 8.26 16.47 -30.20
CA SER A 296 8.14 17.86 -30.73
C SER A 296 9.33 18.37 -31.57
N GLY A 297 10.42 17.62 -31.71
CA GLY A 297 11.61 18.05 -32.44
C GLY A 297 11.53 17.89 -33.96
N SER A 298 12.53 18.42 -34.68
CA SER A 298 12.51 18.59 -36.14
C SER A 298 12.96 17.38 -36.97
N ALA A 299 13.29 16.26 -36.34
CA ALA A 299 13.85 15.07 -37.01
C ALA A 299 13.05 13.82 -36.62
N PHE A 300 11.97 13.57 -37.36
CA PHE A 300 11.01 12.47 -37.16
C PHE A 300 10.56 12.32 -35.69
N PRO A 301 9.77 13.27 -35.15
CA PRO A 301 9.21 13.14 -33.82
C PRO A 301 8.18 12.01 -33.76
N ILE A 302 8.49 11.00 -32.94
CA ILE A 302 7.72 9.79 -32.68
C ILE A 302 7.09 9.93 -31.29
N GLY A 303 5.78 10.19 -31.22
CA GLY A 303 5.00 10.13 -29.99
C GLY A 303 4.09 8.93 -30.08
N GLU A 304 4.25 7.93 -29.21
CA GLU A 304 3.61 6.62 -29.31
C GLU A 304 3.08 6.13 -27.96
N GLY A 305 2.02 5.30 -27.97
CA GLY A 305 1.48 4.69 -26.75
C GLY A 305 1.07 5.76 -25.74
N GLY A 306 0.14 6.64 -26.09
CA GLY A 306 -0.27 7.77 -25.25
C GLY A 306 -0.67 7.31 -23.83
N GLY A 307 -1.46 6.24 -23.75
CA GLY A 307 -1.73 5.51 -22.52
C GLY A 307 -0.62 4.51 -22.20
N VAL A 308 -0.52 3.46 -23.03
CA VAL A 308 0.41 2.34 -22.83
C VAL A 308 1.25 2.07 -24.07
N TYR A 309 2.55 1.92 -23.89
CA TYR A 309 3.46 1.33 -24.88
C TYR A 309 3.86 -0.08 -24.43
N VAL A 310 3.85 -1.05 -25.34
CA VAL A 310 4.19 -2.45 -25.04
C VAL A 310 5.28 -2.94 -25.98
N ASP A 311 6.36 -3.45 -25.42
CA ASP A 311 7.53 -3.88 -26.16
C ASP A 311 8.11 -5.18 -25.58
N LEU A 312 8.72 -5.99 -26.45
CA LEU A 312 9.29 -7.31 -26.12
C LEU A 312 8.36 -8.19 -25.24
N ALA A 313 7.10 -8.35 -25.67
CA ALA A 313 6.10 -9.26 -25.07
C ALA A 313 5.62 -8.89 -23.65
N GLY A 314 5.16 -7.66 -23.44
CA GLY A 314 4.36 -7.31 -22.26
C GLY A 314 2.93 -7.86 -22.31
N THR A 315 2.22 -7.79 -21.18
CA THR A 315 0.82 -8.22 -21.03
C THR A 315 -0.06 -7.10 -20.48
N ILE A 316 -1.27 -6.94 -21.03
CA ILE A 316 -2.34 -6.07 -20.52
C ILE A 316 -3.59 -6.91 -20.29
N GLU A 317 -4.21 -6.85 -19.12
CA GLU A 317 -5.43 -7.61 -18.82
C GLU A 317 -6.41 -6.88 -17.88
N ALA A 318 -7.71 -7.03 -18.13
CA ALA A 318 -8.78 -6.40 -17.34
C ALA A 318 -8.60 -4.88 -17.17
N CYS A 319 -8.10 -4.16 -18.19
CA CYS A 319 -7.80 -2.73 -18.08
C CYS A 319 -8.84 -1.84 -18.78
N THR A 320 -8.93 -0.58 -18.35
CA THR A 320 -9.69 0.48 -19.04
C THR A 320 -8.74 1.59 -19.46
N ILE A 321 -8.51 1.73 -20.77
CA ILE A 321 -7.52 2.63 -21.37
C ILE A 321 -8.23 3.68 -22.23
N VAL A 322 -8.37 4.90 -21.70
CA VAL A 322 -9.29 5.93 -22.23
C VAL A 322 -8.71 7.35 -22.22
N GLN A 323 -9.15 8.24 -23.12
CA GLN A 323 -8.73 9.66 -23.20
C GLN A 323 -7.23 9.93 -23.40
N ASN A 324 -6.38 8.92 -23.46
CA ASN A 324 -4.94 9.11 -23.59
C ASN A 324 -4.58 9.63 -24.98
N THR A 325 -3.50 10.41 -25.08
CA THR A 325 -3.16 11.18 -26.27
C THR A 325 -1.73 10.93 -26.74
N ALA A 326 -1.55 10.58 -28.02
CA ALA A 326 -0.24 10.50 -28.67
C ALA A 326 -0.08 11.64 -29.69
N ILE A 327 0.89 12.53 -29.44
CA ILE A 327 1.22 13.71 -30.25
C ILE A 327 2.60 13.52 -30.89
N GLY A 328 2.61 13.40 -32.22
CA GLY A 328 3.83 13.27 -33.01
C GLY A 328 3.53 13.38 -34.51
N THR A 329 4.54 13.09 -35.34
CA THR A 329 4.38 13.01 -36.80
C THR A 329 4.32 11.60 -37.34
N TYR A 330 4.53 10.58 -36.49
CA TYR A 330 4.43 9.18 -36.89
C TYR A 330 2.97 8.78 -37.14
N ALA A 331 2.77 7.88 -38.10
CA ALA A 331 1.44 7.39 -38.45
C ALA A 331 1.23 6.01 -37.81
N GLY A 332 0.10 5.82 -37.12
CA GLY A 332 -0.13 4.65 -36.28
C GLY A 332 0.46 4.80 -34.89
N ALA A 333 0.29 5.96 -34.25
CA ALA A 333 0.93 6.27 -32.98
C ALA A 333 0.35 5.53 -31.76
N GLY A 334 -0.89 5.00 -31.82
CA GLY A 334 -1.49 4.28 -30.69
C GLY A 334 -1.76 5.22 -29.51
N GLY A 335 -2.81 6.04 -29.61
CA GLY A 335 -3.19 6.98 -28.54
C GLY A 335 -3.50 6.26 -27.22
N GLY A 336 -4.26 5.17 -27.28
CA GLY A 336 -4.48 4.26 -26.14
C GLY A 336 -3.32 3.30 -25.96
N VAL A 337 -3.14 2.36 -26.90
CA VAL A 337 -2.10 1.31 -26.85
C VAL A 337 -1.25 1.29 -28.13
N PHE A 338 0.07 1.22 -27.99
CA PHE A 338 1.00 0.88 -29.07
C PHE A 338 1.75 -0.41 -28.72
N THR A 339 1.93 -1.33 -29.68
CA THR A 339 2.76 -2.54 -29.50
C THR A 339 3.92 -2.60 -30.49
N PHE A 340 5.10 -3.05 -30.04
CA PHE A 340 6.33 -3.08 -30.83
C PHE A 340 7.11 -4.42 -30.73
N ARG A 341 7.82 -4.76 -31.82
CA ARG A 341 8.79 -5.87 -32.01
C ARG A 341 8.31 -7.32 -31.80
N ILE A 342 7.62 -7.66 -30.71
CA ILE A 342 7.26 -9.04 -30.34
C ILE A 342 5.77 -9.14 -29.96
N SER A 343 5.18 -10.31 -30.24
CA SER A 343 3.82 -10.67 -29.82
C SER A 343 3.61 -10.40 -28.33
N SER A 344 2.72 -9.45 -28.04
CA SER A 344 2.27 -9.07 -26.70
C SER A 344 0.82 -9.56 -26.51
N ALA A 345 0.37 -9.76 -25.28
CA ALA A 345 -0.98 -10.25 -24.97
C ALA A 345 -1.86 -9.14 -24.38
N ILE A 346 -3.03 -8.88 -24.97
CA ILE A 346 -3.96 -7.84 -24.52
C ILE A 346 -5.38 -8.43 -24.44
N ARG A 347 -5.95 -8.56 -23.24
CA ARG A 347 -7.20 -9.30 -23.01
C ARG A 347 -8.17 -8.65 -22.01
N ASN A 348 -9.47 -8.97 -22.10
CA ASN A 348 -10.52 -8.43 -21.22
C ASN A 348 -10.47 -6.89 -21.06
N THR A 349 -10.02 -6.15 -22.09
CA THR A 349 -9.59 -4.75 -21.95
C THR A 349 -10.38 -3.79 -22.84
N ILE A 350 -10.79 -2.65 -22.29
CA ILE A 350 -11.36 -1.52 -23.04
C ILE A 350 -10.22 -0.62 -23.51
N ILE A 351 -10.20 -0.30 -24.80
CA ILE A 351 -9.31 0.69 -25.41
C ILE A 351 -10.18 1.61 -26.26
N ALA A 352 -10.67 2.72 -25.68
CA ALA A 352 -11.70 3.56 -26.29
C ALA A 352 -11.50 5.06 -26.00
N PHE A 353 -11.96 5.93 -26.90
CA PHE A 353 -11.94 7.39 -26.73
C PHE A 353 -10.54 8.01 -26.59
N ASN A 354 -9.49 7.32 -27.03
CA ASN A 354 -8.13 7.87 -27.03
C ASN A 354 -7.89 8.76 -28.28
N HIS A 355 -6.79 9.50 -28.32
CA HIS A 355 -6.47 10.43 -29.41
C HIS A 355 -5.08 10.21 -30.00
N ALA A 356 -5.01 10.14 -31.33
CA ALA A 356 -3.77 10.18 -32.10
C ALA A 356 -4.06 10.66 -33.53
N VAL A 357 -3.01 11.06 -34.27
CA VAL A 357 -3.11 11.45 -35.69
C VAL A 357 -3.68 10.32 -36.55
N THR A 358 -3.24 9.08 -36.29
CA THR A 358 -3.83 7.82 -36.81
C THR A 358 -3.56 6.69 -35.81
N GLY A 359 -4.44 5.70 -35.75
CA GLY A 359 -4.40 4.65 -34.70
C GLY A 359 -4.74 5.23 -33.33
N ALA A 360 -5.95 5.80 -33.19
CA ALA A 360 -6.34 6.55 -32.00
C ALA A 360 -6.43 5.64 -30.76
N ASP A 361 -7.23 4.57 -30.82
CA ASP A 361 -7.30 3.61 -29.71
C ASP A 361 -6.09 2.67 -29.67
N TYR A 362 -5.74 2.02 -30.79
CA TYR A 362 -4.59 1.12 -30.83
C TYR A 362 -3.74 1.25 -32.10
N SER A 363 -2.49 0.77 -32.01
CA SER A 363 -1.60 0.50 -33.15
C SER A 363 -0.64 -0.65 -32.85
N ASN A 364 -0.13 -1.28 -33.91
CA ASN A 364 0.79 -2.42 -33.86
C ASN A 364 1.87 -2.21 -34.94
N ASP A 365 3.14 -2.10 -34.54
CA ASP A 365 4.26 -1.98 -35.48
C ASP A 365 5.23 -3.17 -35.32
N GLU A 366 5.56 -3.81 -36.45
CA GLU A 366 6.27 -5.09 -36.55
C GLU A 366 5.71 -6.28 -35.70
N THR A 367 4.61 -6.15 -34.94
CA THR A 367 4.11 -7.22 -34.04
C THR A 367 3.07 -8.17 -34.64
N ASN A 368 2.97 -9.33 -34.01
CA ASN A 368 1.77 -10.17 -34.01
C ASN A 368 1.11 -10.10 -32.62
N ALA A 369 0.74 -8.91 -32.14
CA ALA A 369 0.05 -8.76 -30.86
C ALA A 369 -1.29 -9.52 -30.84
N GLN A 370 -1.53 -10.25 -29.75
CA GLN A 370 -2.68 -11.13 -29.57
C GLN A 370 -3.73 -10.42 -28.72
N TYR A 371 -4.88 -10.15 -29.33
CA TYR A 371 -6.00 -9.48 -28.68
C TYR A 371 -7.16 -10.46 -28.50
N SER A 372 -7.71 -10.57 -27.30
CA SER A 372 -8.87 -11.42 -27.04
C SER A 372 -9.83 -10.82 -26.01
N TYR A 373 -11.11 -10.79 -26.34
CA TYR A 373 -12.16 -10.19 -25.50
C TYR A 373 -11.86 -8.71 -25.15
N CYS A 374 -11.50 -7.93 -26.17
CA CYS A 374 -11.23 -6.49 -26.05
C CYS A 374 -12.25 -5.63 -26.82
N CYS A 375 -12.56 -4.44 -26.31
CA CYS A 375 -13.48 -3.49 -26.95
C CYS A 375 -12.74 -2.22 -27.39
N SER A 376 -12.76 -1.90 -28.69
CA SER A 376 -12.12 -0.71 -29.28
C SER A 376 -12.74 -0.31 -30.61
N ILE A 377 -12.45 0.89 -31.12
CA ILE A 377 -12.82 1.27 -32.50
C ILE A 377 -11.56 1.74 -33.27
N PRO A 378 -11.10 1.02 -34.30
CA PRO A 378 -11.73 -0.12 -35.00
C PRO A 378 -11.61 -1.47 -34.27
N LEU A 379 -12.13 -2.54 -34.90
CA LEU A 379 -12.13 -3.91 -34.39
C LEU A 379 -10.72 -4.50 -34.29
N LEU A 380 -10.37 -5.00 -33.11
CA LEU A 380 -9.12 -5.73 -32.87
C LEU A 380 -9.15 -7.16 -33.45
N PRO A 381 -8.06 -7.64 -34.07
CA PRO A 381 -7.98 -8.99 -34.63
C PRO A 381 -7.85 -10.04 -33.51
N GLY A 382 -8.76 -11.01 -33.47
CA GLY A 382 -8.70 -12.13 -32.52
C GLY A 382 -10.08 -12.68 -32.14
N THR A 383 -10.15 -13.36 -31.00
CA THR A 383 -11.37 -14.03 -30.49
C THR A 383 -12.08 -13.15 -29.47
N GLY A 384 -13.41 -13.07 -29.50
CA GLY A 384 -14.19 -12.30 -28.51
C GLY A 384 -14.10 -10.77 -28.62
N ASN A 385 -13.18 -10.23 -29.42
CA ASN A 385 -13.05 -8.79 -29.62
C ASN A 385 -14.29 -8.18 -30.27
N MET A 386 -14.60 -6.93 -29.92
CA MET A 386 -15.73 -6.18 -30.45
C MET A 386 -15.36 -4.76 -30.88
N ALA A 387 -16.13 -4.22 -31.84
CA ALA A 387 -16.08 -2.82 -32.23
C ALA A 387 -17.40 -2.14 -31.90
N ALA A 388 -17.50 -1.62 -30.69
CA ALA A 388 -18.68 -0.97 -30.16
C ALA A 388 -18.30 0.19 -29.23
N ASN A 389 -19.29 0.98 -28.83
CA ASN A 389 -19.12 1.93 -27.75
C ASN A 389 -19.32 1.17 -26.42
N PRO A 390 -18.34 1.19 -25.48
CA PRO A 390 -18.46 0.50 -24.19
C PRO A 390 -19.45 1.16 -23.22
N LEU A 391 -20.08 2.28 -23.58
CA LEU A 391 -21.08 3.01 -22.78
C LEU A 391 -20.60 3.28 -21.35
N LEU A 392 -19.51 4.05 -21.21
CA LEU A 392 -18.97 4.45 -19.91
C LEU A 392 -19.81 5.57 -19.28
N ALA A 393 -19.89 5.62 -17.94
CA ALA A 393 -20.78 6.48 -17.17
C ALA A 393 -20.57 8.00 -17.41
N ASP A 394 -19.47 8.58 -16.93
CA ASP A 394 -19.07 9.97 -17.24
C ASP A 394 -17.55 10.05 -17.40
N ILE A 395 -17.13 9.87 -18.65
CA ILE A 395 -15.73 9.93 -19.10
C ILE A 395 -15.07 11.27 -18.77
N LEU A 396 -15.81 12.38 -18.71
CA LEU A 396 -15.23 13.70 -18.41
C LEU A 396 -15.09 13.97 -16.91
N ALA A 397 -15.86 13.26 -16.07
CA ALA A 397 -15.70 13.28 -14.61
C ALA A 397 -14.73 12.20 -14.08
N GLY A 398 -14.24 11.32 -14.95
CA GLY A 398 -13.39 10.17 -14.58
C GLY A 398 -14.17 8.91 -14.17
N ASP A 399 -15.50 8.89 -14.34
CA ASP A 399 -16.32 7.72 -14.06
C ASP A 399 -16.37 6.79 -15.28
N TYR A 400 -15.52 5.77 -15.26
CA TYR A 400 -15.42 4.77 -16.33
C TYR A 400 -16.17 3.46 -16.05
N HIS A 401 -17.18 3.48 -15.16
CA HIS A 401 -18.08 2.33 -14.98
C HIS A 401 -18.93 2.08 -16.23
N LEU A 402 -19.31 0.82 -16.47
CA LEU A 402 -20.24 0.46 -17.55
C LEU A 402 -21.67 0.93 -17.22
N GLN A 403 -22.36 1.49 -18.20
CA GLN A 403 -23.80 1.76 -18.13
C GLN A 403 -24.61 0.50 -18.49
N SER A 404 -25.85 0.43 -17.97
CA SER A 404 -26.83 -0.61 -18.31
C SER A 404 -26.99 -0.77 -19.83
N GLY A 405 -26.79 -1.99 -20.35
CA GLY A 405 -26.84 -2.27 -21.78
C GLY A 405 -25.55 -1.99 -22.54
N SER A 406 -24.43 -1.75 -21.83
CA SER A 406 -23.09 -1.81 -22.43
C SER A 406 -22.84 -3.19 -23.07
N PRO A 407 -22.22 -3.25 -24.27
CA PRO A 407 -21.85 -4.51 -24.90
C PRO A 407 -20.64 -5.19 -24.23
N CYS A 408 -19.99 -4.53 -23.26
CA CYS A 408 -18.86 -5.08 -22.51
C CYS A 408 -19.27 -5.92 -21.29
N ILE A 409 -20.56 -5.89 -20.93
CA ILE A 409 -21.13 -6.65 -19.80
C ILE A 409 -21.24 -8.14 -20.17
N ASP A 410 -20.80 -9.03 -19.27
CA ASP A 410 -20.76 -10.49 -19.44
C ASP A 410 -20.04 -10.96 -20.74
N ALA A 411 -19.07 -10.17 -21.23
CA ALA A 411 -18.48 -10.34 -22.56
C ALA A 411 -16.99 -10.76 -22.55
N GLY A 412 -16.37 -10.91 -21.39
CA GLY A 412 -14.96 -11.24 -21.21
C GLY A 412 -14.63 -12.74 -21.17
N ASN A 413 -13.44 -13.06 -20.67
CA ASN A 413 -12.97 -14.42 -20.43
C ASN A 413 -12.62 -14.67 -18.96
N ASN A 414 -13.38 -15.56 -18.30
CA ASN A 414 -13.20 -15.91 -16.88
C ASN A 414 -11.86 -16.61 -16.60
N ASP A 415 -11.31 -17.39 -17.54
CA ASP A 415 -10.10 -18.20 -17.33
C ASP A 415 -8.82 -17.36 -17.14
N GLU A 416 -8.85 -16.07 -17.50
CA GLU A 416 -7.69 -15.17 -17.51
C GLU A 416 -7.94 -13.86 -16.72
N ALA A 417 -9.00 -13.81 -15.91
CA ALA A 417 -9.39 -12.61 -15.17
C ALA A 417 -8.80 -12.56 -13.74
N PRO A 418 -8.61 -11.36 -13.18
CA PRO A 418 -8.42 -11.21 -11.73
C PRO A 418 -9.69 -11.65 -10.97
N ALA A 419 -9.52 -12.13 -9.74
CA ALA A 419 -10.65 -12.55 -8.88
C ALA A 419 -11.54 -11.37 -8.41
N PHE A 420 -11.07 -10.13 -8.58
CA PHE A 420 -11.77 -8.91 -8.22
C PHE A 420 -11.62 -7.85 -9.31
N ASP A 421 -12.54 -6.87 -9.35
CA ASP A 421 -12.43 -5.66 -10.17
C ASP A 421 -11.61 -4.55 -9.49
N TYR A 422 -11.56 -3.36 -10.10
CA TYR A 422 -10.82 -2.21 -9.60
C TYR A 422 -11.38 -1.64 -8.26
N GLU A 423 -12.66 -1.82 -7.95
CA GLU A 423 -13.26 -1.44 -6.66
C GLU A 423 -13.30 -2.61 -5.65
N PHE A 424 -12.60 -3.70 -5.97
CA PHE A 424 -12.55 -4.96 -5.23
C PHE A 424 -13.90 -5.70 -5.16
N ASN A 425 -14.82 -5.50 -6.12
CA ASN A 425 -16.01 -6.33 -6.29
C ASN A 425 -15.59 -7.74 -6.74
N ASP A 426 -16.31 -8.78 -6.28
CA ASP A 426 -16.07 -10.17 -6.70
C ASP A 426 -16.26 -10.32 -8.23
N ARG A 427 -15.44 -11.15 -8.88
CA ARG A 427 -15.65 -11.56 -10.30
C ARG A 427 -15.79 -13.09 -10.45
N PRO A 428 -16.62 -13.61 -11.38
CA PRO A 428 -17.57 -12.88 -12.22
C PRO A 428 -18.88 -12.54 -11.49
N LEU A 429 -19.57 -11.49 -11.93
CA LEU A 429 -20.99 -11.23 -11.63
C LEU A 429 -21.89 -11.61 -12.82
N ASP A 430 -23.19 -11.74 -12.59
CA ASP A 430 -24.22 -11.85 -13.64
C ASP A 430 -24.77 -10.44 -13.89
N GLY A 431 -24.10 -9.70 -14.77
CA GLY A 431 -24.36 -8.28 -15.00
C GLY A 431 -25.61 -8.02 -15.84
N ASN A 432 -25.93 -8.94 -16.76
CA ASN A 432 -27.07 -8.86 -17.67
C ASN A 432 -28.34 -9.54 -17.12
N GLY A 433 -28.21 -10.51 -16.22
CA GLY A 433 -29.31 -11.19 -15.54
C GLY A 433 -29.88 -12.42 -16.25
N ASP A 434 -29.11 -13.10 -17.13
CA ASP A 434 -29.54 -14.34 -17.79
C ASP A 434 -29.29 -15.61 -16.98
N GLY A 435 -28.55 -15.52 -15.87
CA GLY A 435 -28.19 -16.62 -14.99
C GLY A 435 -26.79 -17.22 -15.24
N SER A 436 -25.96 -16.59 -16.09
CA SER A 436 -24.64 -17.10 -16.48
C SER A 436 -23.54 -16.04 -16.34
N ALA A 437 -23.10 -15.78 -15.10
CA ALA A 437 -22.03 -14.84 -14.77
C ALA A 437 -20.73 -15.02 -15.61
N VAL A 438 -20.36 -13.98 -16.35
CA VAL A 438 -19.11 -13.87 -17.11
C VAL A 438 -18.45 -12.53 -16.78
N VAL A 439 -17.12 -12.49 -16.71
CA VAL A 439 -16.41 -11.25 -16.38
C VAL A 439 -16.62 -10.17 -17.43
N ASP A 440 -16.67 -8.92 -17.00
CA ASP A 440 -16.78 -7.78 -17.89
C ASP A 440 -15.46 -7.46 -18.59
N ILE A 441 -15.57 -6.96 -19.82
CA ILE A 441 -14.43 -6.35 -20.53
C ILE A 441 -14.17 -4.98 -19.89
N GLY A 442 -13.02 -4.81 -19.22
CA GLY A 442 -12.61 -3.57 -18.56
C GLY A 442 -12.16 -3.75 -17.11
N ALA A 443 -11.78 -2.65 -16.47
CA ALA A 443 -11.32 -2.62 -15.07
C ALA A 443 -12.43 -2.80 -14.03
N TYR A 444 -13.69 -2.55 -14.40
CA TYR A 444 -14.85 -2.65 -13.50
C TYR A 444 -15.69 -3.88 -13.84
N GLU A 445 -16.41 -4.40 -12.85
CA GLU A 445 -17.46 -5.41 -13.04
C GLU A 445 -18.84 -4.77 -12.79
N TYR A 446 -19.78 -4.95 -13.72
CA TYR A 446 -21.09 -4.33 -13.67
C TYR A 446 -22.04 -5.05 -12.71
N THR A 447 -22.84 -4.25 -11.99
CA THR A 447 -23.98 -4.73 -11.21
C THR A 447 -25.17 -3.79 -11.39
N THR A 448 -26.34 -4.39 -11.61
CA THR A 448 -27.62 -3.66 -11.75
C THR A 448 -28.03 -2.90 -10.48
N ASN A 449 -27.41 -3.22 -9.33
CA ASN A 449 -27.59 -2.52 -8.06
C ASN A 449 -26.23 -2.13 -7.46
N ARG A 450 -25.38 -1.39 -8.19
CA ARG A 450 -24.12 -0.85 -7.65
C ARG A 450 -24.40 -0.05 -6.38
N LEU A 451 -23.73 -0.44 -5.30
CA LEU A 451 -23.85 0.20 -4.00
C LEU A 451 -22.66 1.13 -3.77
N PHE A 452 -22.92 2.32 -3.22
CA PHE A 452 -21.84 3.24 -2.81
C PHE A 452 -21.08 2.69 -1.61
N ALA A 453 -19.85 3.15 -1.41
CA ALA A 453 -19.09 2.89 -0.19
C ALA A 453 -19.92 3.26 1.07
N PRO A 454 -20.00 2.42 2.11
CA PRO A 454 -20.68 2.76 3.36
C PRO A 454 -20.10 4.03 3.98
N ALA A 455 -20.99 4.97 4.30
CA ALA A 455 -20.64 6.28 4.84
C ALA A 455 -20.71 6.31 6.38
N ALA A 456 -20.13 7.35 6.97
CA ALA A 456 -20.12 7.61 8.41
C ALA A 456 -19.68 6.39 9.25
N VAL A 457 -18.72 5.61 8.74
CA VAL A 457 -18.03 4.59 9.55
C VAL A 457 -17.39 5.31 10.73
N SER A 458 -17.71 4.85 11.93
CA SER A 458 -17.07 5.31 13.16
C SER A 458 -16.84 4.14 14.10
N ALA A 459 -15.62 4.04 14.63
CA ALA A 459 -15.23 3.09 15.66
C ALA A 459 -15.00 3.83 16.99
N SER A 460 -15.09 3.10 18.11
CA SER A 460 -15.04 3.73 19.43
C SER A 460 -13.62 3.79 19.99
N ASP A 461 -13.04 4.99 20.08
CA ASP A 461 -11.82 5.25 20.84
C ASP A 461 -12.09 5.22 22.36
N GLY A 462 -11.40 4.35 23.11
CA GLY A 462 -11.33 4.39 24.58
C GLY A 462 -12.66 4.35 25.34
N THR A 463 -13.78 4.03 24.66
CA THR A 463 -15.13 4.24 25.20
C THR A 463 -15.67 3.02 25.93
N PHE A 464 -15.22 1.82 25.55
CA PHE A 464 -15.65 0.55 26.13
C PHE A 464 -14.45 -0.34 26.40
N ALA A 465 -14.40 -0.93 27.60
CA ALA A 465 -13.33 -1.85 27.96
C ALA A 465 -13.46 -3.23 27.28
N SER A 466 -14.69 -3.63 26.91
CA SER A 466 -14.99 -4.99 26.42
C SER A 466 -15.08 -5.14 24.90
N MET A 467 -15.01 -4.05 24.13
CA MET A 467 -15.18 -4.08 22.67
C MET A 467 -14.73 -2.77 22.01
N VAL A 468 -14.33 -2.80 20.74
CA VAL A 468 -14.49 -1.63 19.87
C VAL A 468 -15.87 -1.69 19.24
N ARG A 469 -16.67 -0.63 19.41
CA ARG A 469 -18.00 -0.51 18.83
C ARG A 469 -17.89 0.24 17.49
N VAL A 470 -18.06 -0.48 16.40
CA VAL A 470 -18.08 0.05 15.03
C VAL A 470 -19.53 0.32 14.62
N THR A 471 -19.78 1.46 13.98
CA THR A 471 -21.11 1.90 13.50
C THR A 471 -20.97 2.58 12.14
N TRP A 472 -22.05 2.59 11.33
CA TRP A 472 -22.06 3.21 9.99
C TRP A 472 -23.48 3.59 9.57
N ASP A 473 -23.62 4.35 8.47
CA ASP A 473 -24.93 4.72 7.92
C ASP A 473 -25.61 3.58 7.15
N ALA A 474 -26.95 3.53 7.24
CA ALA A 474 -27.78 2.54 6.56
C ALA A 474 -27.86 2.82 5.04
N LEU A 475 -27.02 2.13 4.27
CA LEU A 475 -26.99 2.23 2.81
C LEU A 475 -28.24 1.60 2.16
N SER A 476 -29.01 2.42 1.43
CA SER A 476 -30.20 1.96 0.68
C SER A 476 -29.83 0.92 -0.38
N GLY A 477 -30.44 -0.27 -0.30
CA GLY A 477 -30.19 -1.40 -1.21
C GLY A 477 -29.23 -2.44 -0.64
N ALA A 478 -28.44 -2.10 0.39
CA ALA A 478 -27.70 -3.11 1.15
C ALA A 478 -28.66 -4.00 1.95
N SER A 479 -28.34 -5.29 2.02
CA SER A 479 -29.02 -6.26 2.89
C SER A 479 -28.13 -6.76 4.04
N ALA A 480 -26.82 -6.63 3.90
CA ALA A 480 -25.82 -6.95 4.89
C ALA A 480 -24.48 -6.23 4.57
N TYR A 481 -23.59 -6.20 5.56
CA TYR A 481 -22.25 -5.62 5.48
C TYR A 481 -21.17 -6.58 5.99
N ASP A 482 -19.98 -6.48 5.42
CA ASP A 482 -18.76 -7.09 5.94
C ASP A 482 -17.91 -6.01 6.64
N ILE A 483 -17.32 -6.36 7.78
CA ILE A 483 -16.51 -5.47 8.63
C ILE A 483 -15.09 -6.01 8.65
N TRP A 484 -14.13 -5.14 8.35
CA TRP A 484 -12.73 -5.49 8.16
C TRP A 484 -11.86 -4.66 9.11
N ARG A 485 -10.79 -5.26 9.65
CA ARG A 485 -9.92 -4.66 10.66
C ARG A 485 -8.44 -4.87 10.32
N ASN A 486 -7.61 -3.86 10.57
CA ASN A 486 -6.15 -3.96 10.48
C ASN A 486 -5.47 -3.04 11.51
N THR A 487 -4.20 -3.31 11.85
CA THR A 487 -3.38 -2.44 12.72
C THR A 487 -2.64 -1.34 11.96
N ASN A 488 -2.76 -1.31 10.63
CA ASN A 488 -2.32 -0.23 9.75
C ASN A 488 -3.47 0.17 8.81
N VAL A 489 -3.33 1.28 8.07
CA VAL A 489 -4.43 1.86 7.26
C VAL A 489 -4.64 1.17 5.88
N ASN A 490 -4.14 -0.05 5.68
CA ASN A 490 -4.27 -0.77 4.41
C ASN A 490 -5.35 -1.87 4.47
N PHE A 491 -6.51 -1.63 3.83
CA PHE A 491 -7.61 -2.61 3.77
C PHE A 491 -7.25 -3.91 3.02
N LEU A 492 -6.24 -3.91 2.15
CA LEU A 492 -5.81 -5.08 1.37
C LEU A 492 -5.23 -6.20 2.25
N THR A 493 -4.67 -5.83 3.40
CA THR A 493 -4.15 -6.76 4.41
C THR A 493 -5.06 -6.87 5.64
N ALA A 494 -6.24 -6.24 5.60
CA ALA A 494 -7.21 -6.32 6.68
C ALA A 494 -7.84 -7.71 6.79
N THR A 495 -8.16 -8.12 8.01
CA THR A 495 -8.92 -9.33 8.29
C THR A 495 -10.40 -9.01 8.34
N ARG A 496 -11.25 -9.77 7.63
CA ARG A 496 -12.71 -9.71 7.82
C ARG A 496 -13.05 -10.29 9.19
N ILE A 497 -13.59 -9.45 10.08
CA ILE A 497 -14.01 -9.82 11.45
C ILE A 497 -15.53 -9.92 11.59
N GLY A 498 -16.28 -9.22 10.74
CA GLY A 498 -17.73 -9.37 10.60
C GLY A 498 -18.09 -9.75 9.17
N GLU A 499 -18.98 -10.72 8.99
CA GLU A 499 -19.42 -11.18 7.68
C GLU A 499 -20.96 -11.24 7.64
N ASN A 500 -21.57 -10.75 6.56
CA ASN A 500 -23.02 -10.71 6.36
C ASN A 500 -23.79 -10.11 7.56
N VAL A 501 -23.27 -9.04 8.17
CA VAL A 501 -23.88 -8.32 9.29
C VAL A 501 -25.07 -7.49 8.80
N ALA A 502 -26.29 -7.87 9.20
CA ALA A 502 -27.53 -7.20 8.78
C ALA A 502 -27.90 -5.95 9.62
N ALA A 503 -27.13 -5.64 10.66
CA ALA A 503 -27.24 -4.40 11.44
C ALA A 503 -26.27 -3.33 10.91
N THR A 504 -26.44 -2.07 11.31
CA THR A 504 -25.48 -0.98 11.05
C THR A 504 -24.52 -0.72 12.22
N CYS A 505 -24.28 -1.74 13.02
CA CYS A 505 -23.26 -1.74 14.06
C CYS A 505 -22.66 -3.13 14.27
N PHE A 506 -21.39 -3.16 14.65
CA PHE A 506 -20.63 -4.35 14.99
C PHE A 506 -19.86 -4.10 16.30
N HIS A 507 -19.67 -5.15 17.10
CA HIS A 507 -18.92 -5.08 18.35
C HIS A 507 -17.71 -6.02 18.21
N ASP A 508 -16.52 -5.44 18.05
CA ASP A 508 -15.28 -6.19 18.03
C ASP A 508 -14.80 -6.45 19.46
N THR A 509 -15.13 -7.62 19.99
CA THR A 509 -14.65 -8.12 21.30
C THR A 509 -13.23 -8.64 21.26
N ASP A 510 -12.68 -8.84 20.05
CA ASP A 510 -11.45 -9.57 19.79
C ASP A 510 -10.30 -8.61 19.43
N ALA A 511 -10.54 -7.29 19.52
CA ALA A 511 -9.52 -6.27 19.57
C ALA A 511 -8.73 -6.37 20.88
N ILE A 512 -7.42 -6.12 20.83
CA ILE A 512 -6.56 -6.07 22.02
C ILE A 512 -6.77 -4.73 22.74
N THR A 513 -6.80 -4.76 24.07
CA THR A 513 -6.84 -3.57 24.95
C THR A 513 -5.69 -2.60 24.62
N GLY A 514 -5.97 -1.29 24.58
CA GLY A 514 -4.99 -0.25 24.23
C GLY A 514 -4.52 -0.24 22.77
N CYS A 515 -4.75 -1.32 22.00
CA CYS A 515 -4.30 -1.43 20.62
C CYS A 515 -5.24 -0.68 19.67
N ALA A 516 -4.68 0.27 18.92
CA ALA A 516 -5.38 0.97 17.85
C ALA A 516 -5.52 0.09 16.61
N TYR A 517 -6.73 0.07 16.04
CA TYR A 517 -7.04 -0.57 14.77
C TYR A 517 -7.79 0.38 13.86
N HIS A 518 -7.61 0.21 12.55
CA HIS A 518 -8.44 0.82 11.52
C HIS A 518 -9.56 -0.16 11.14
N TYR A 519 -10.78 0.37 10.98
CA TYR A 519 -11.97 -0.40 10.61
C TYR A 519 -12.57 0.10 9.30
N TRP A 520 -12.92 -0.84 8.42
CA TRP A 520 -13.68 -0.59 7.19
C TRP A 520 -14.99 -1.37 7.20
N VAL A 521 -15.98 -0.82 6.51
CA VAL A 521 -17.26 -1.46 6.25
C VAL A 521 -17.46 -1.54 4.74
N LYS A 522 -17.96 -2.68 4.26
CA LYS A 522 -18.25 -2.92 2.84
C LYS A 522 -19.65 -3.54 2.72
N ALA A 523 -20.52 -2.97 1.90
CA ALA A 523 -21.76 -3.65 1.53
C ALA A 523 -21.48 -4.64 0.39
N LYS A 524 -22.35 -5.63 0.20
CA LYS A 524 -22.18 -6.55 -0.94
C LYS A 524 -22.22 -5.76 -2.27
N THR A 525 -21.20 -5.94 -3.11
CA THR A 525 -20.96 -5.15 -4.34
C THR A 525 -20.99 -3.63 -4.14
N SER A 526 -20.35 -3.16 -3.07
CA SER A 526 -19.86 -1.79 -2.94
C SER A 526 -18.32 -1.76 -2.84
N PRO A 527 -17.69 -0.61 -3.09
CA PRO A 527 -16.34 -0.34 -2.59
C PRO A 527 -16.27 -0.43 -1.06
N PHE A 528 -15.06 -0.52 -0.51
CA PHE A 528 -14.81 -0.27 0.91
C PHE A 528 -15.15 1.18 1.27
N SER A 529 -15.55 1.41 2.52
CA SER A 529 -15.66 2.73 3.14
C SER A 529 -14.30 3.46 3.22
N SER A 530 -14.30 4.71 3.67
CA SER A 530 -13.14 5.24 4.39
C SER A 530 -12.94 4.46 5.71
N SER A 531 -11.71 4.39 6.20
CA SER A 531 -11.44 3.85 7.55
C SER A 531 -11.84 4.84 8.64
N ASP A 532 -12.17 4.32 9.82
CA ASP A 532 -12.07 5.05 11.09
C ASP A 532 -11.18 4.27 12.08
N THR A 533 -10.56 4.97 13.04
CA THR A 533 -9.74 4.35 14.10
C THR A 533 -10.57 3.99 15.32
N GLY A 534 -10.17 2.94 16.03
CA GLY A 534 -10.78 2.59 17.32
C GLY A 534 -9.94 1.63 18.15
N TRP A 535 -10.02 1.77 19.48
CA TRP A 535 -9.27 0.98 20.45
C TRP A 535 -10.09 0.70 21.72
N ARG A 536 -9.84 -0.44 22.35
CA ARG A 536 -10.49 -0.82 23.62
C ARG A 536 -9.82 -0.13 24.80
N ALA A 537 -10.62 0.50 25.66
CA ALA A 537 -10.13 1.01 26.94
C ALA A 537 -9.59 -0.14 27.83
N PRO A 538 -8.65 0.13 28.74
CA PRO A 538 -8.39 -0.76 29.86
C PRO A 538 -9.64 -1.02 30.69
N ALA A 539 -9.71 -2.22 31.26
CA ALA A 539 -10.78 -2.59 32.15
C ALA A 539 -10.44 -2.13 33.58
N VAL A 540 -11.20 -1.17 34.11
CA VAL A 540 -11.06 -0.73 35.50
C VAL A 540 -11.19 -1.94 36.43
N ASN A 541 -10.25 -2.12 37.37
CA ASN A 541 -10.18 -3.27 38.28
C ASN A 541 -9.90 -4.63 37.62
N ASP A 542 -9.23 -4.68 36.48
CA ASP A 542 -8.73 -5.93 35.85
C ASP A 542 -7.35 -6.29 36.42
N TYR A 543 -7.29 -7.19 37.41
CA TYR A 543 -6.04 -7.54 38.11
C TYR A 543 -5.36 -8.79 37.54
N ASP A 544 -6.00 -9.56 36.65
CA ASP A 544 -5.35 -10.67 35.93
C ASP A 544 -4.96 -10.35 34.47
N GLY A 545 -5.58 -9.33 33.87
CA GLY A 545 -5.27 -8.79 32.53
C GLY A 545 -6.07 -9.46 31.40
N ASP A 546 -7.28 -9.95 31.66
CA ASP A 546 -8.13 -10.63 30.64
C ASP A 546 -9.03 -9.68 29.83
N GLY A 547 -8.94 -8.38 30.09
CA GLY A 547 -9.70 -7.30 29.49
C GLY A 547 -11.07 -7.07 30.13
N LYS A 548 -11.26 -7.44 31.41
CA LYS A 548 -12.53 -7.33 32.15
C LYS A 548 -12.30 -7.02 33.63
N SER A 549 -13.21 -6.26 34.22
CA SER A 549 -13.19 -5.92 35.65
C SER A 549 -13.41 -7.13 36.57
N ASP A 550 -12.50 -7.33 37.52
CA ASP A 550 -12.66 -8.28 38.62
C ASP A 550 -13.56 -7.75 39.74
N LEU A 551 -14.03 -8.66 40.59
CA LEU A 551 -14.70 -8.32 41.84
C LEU A 551 -13.68 -8.08 42.96
N ALA A 552 -13.37 -6.81 43.22
CA ALA A 552 -12.54 -6.38 44.36
C ALA A 552 -13.37 -5.96 45.58
N VAL A 553 -12.86 -6.27 46.78
CA VAL A 553 -13.38 -5.84 48.09
C VAL A 553 -12.21 -5.34 48.93
N TYR A 554 -12.33 -4.11 49.45
CA TYR A 554 -11.43 -3.56 50.44
C TYR A 554 -12.12 -3.50 51.82
N SER A 555 -11.41 -3.89 52.87
CA SER A 555 -11.91 -3.88 54.25
C SER A 555 -10.76 -3.64 55.24
N ALA A 556 -10.61 -2.38 55.67
CA ALA A 556 -9.73 -1.96 56.76
C ALA A 556 -8.27 -2.48 56.66
N GLY A 557 -7.59 -2.13 55.56
CA GLY A 557 -6.22 -2.55 55.26
C GLY A 557 -6.11 -3.86 54.47
N TYR A 558 -7.21 -4.57 54.23
CA TYR A 558 -7.19 -5.88 53.57
C TYR A 558 -7.97 -5.88 52.25
N TRP A 559 -7.34 -6.40 51.20
CA TRP A 559 -7.92 -6.59 49.87
C TRP A 559 -8.32 -8.05 49.64
N SER A 560 -9.40 -8.27 48.91
CA SER A 560 -9.82 -9.57 48.37
C SER A 560 -10.35 -9.38 46.95
N ILE A 561 -9.86 -10.16 45.99
CA ILE A 561 -10.05 -9.96 44.55
C ILE A 561 -10.40 -11.30 43.90
N TYR A 562 -11.47 -11.32 43.10
CA TYR A 562 -11.97 -12.53 42.45
C TYR A 562 -12.34 -12.28 40.98
N SER A 563 -11.67 -13.03 40.09
CA SER A 563 -11.99 -13.05 38.66
C SER A 563 -13.21 -13.90 38.39
N LEU A 564 -14.29 -13.24 37.95
CA LEU A 564 -15.51 -13.88 37.50
C LEU A 564 -15.36 -14.58 36.13
N ALA A 565 -14.40 -14.13 35.32
CA ALA A 565 -14.14 -14.69 34.00
C ALA A 565 -13.33 -16.00 34.09
N ASN A 566 -12.26 -15.99 34.88
CA ASN A 566 -11.39 -17.15 35.08
C ASN A 566 -11.83 -18.04 36.24
N GLY A 567 -12.74 -17.56 37.10
CA GLY A 567 -13.24 -18.27 38.28
C GLY A 567 -12.24 -18.32 39.44
N LEU A 568 -11.22 -17.47 39.42
CA LEU A 568 -10.04 -17.52 40.29
C LEU A 568 -10.08 -16.48 41.41
N ILE A 569 -9.59 -16.87 42.59
CA ILE A 569 -9.28 -15.93 43.66
C ILE A 569 -7.86 -15.39 43.41
N LEU A 570 -7.76 -14.12 43.01
CA LEU A 570 -6.48 -13.45 42.73
C LEU A 570 -5.82 -12.95 44.01
N ASN A 571 -6.63 -12.48 44.98
CA ASN A 571 -6.17 -12.04 46.30
C ASN A 571 -7.23 -12.38 47.37
N ASN A 572 -6.81 -12.68 48.60
CA ASN A 572 -7.72 -13.10 49.68
C ASN A 572 -7.17 -12.70 51.06
N GLY A 573 -7.45 -11.46 51.45
CA GLY A 573 -6.93 -10.88 52.70
C GLY A 573 -5.49 -10.39 52.62
N GLY A 574 -5.00 -10.00 51.43
CA GLY A 574 -3.70 -9.34 51.28
C GLY A 574 -3.71 -7.96 51.95
N ALA A 575 -2.72 -7.67 52.78
CA ALA A 575 -2.65 -6.44 53.55
C ALA A 575 -1.97 -5.32 52.75
N TRP A 576 -2.70 -4.24 52.43
CA TRP A 576 -2.18 -3.03 51.81
C TRP A 576 -3.05 -1.82 52.17
N GLY A 577 -2.46 -0.79 52.78
CA GLY A 577 -3.19 0.30 53.44
C GLY A 577 -3.63 -0.02 54.87
N ASP A 578 -4.56 0.77 55.40
CA ASP A 578 -5.05 0.70 56.78
C ASP A 578 -6.58 0.90 56.88
N ALA A 579 -7.08 1.14 58.11
CA ALA A 579 -8.49 1.30 58.43
C ALA A 579 -9.13 2.60 57.92
N ASP A 580 -8.33 3.66 57.73
CA ASP A 580 -8.78 5.01 57.35
C ASP A 580 -8.46 5.32 55.86
N SER A 581 -7.68 4.44 55.22
CA SER A 581 -7.31 4.50 53.80
C SER A 581 -8.51 4.34 52.86
N ILE A 582 -8.54 5.17 51.81
CA ILE A 582 -9.46 5.05 50.68
C ILE A 582 -8.80 4.14 49.62
N PRO A 583 -9.46 3.09 49.11
CA PRO A 583 -8.97 2.31 47.98
C PRO A 583 -9.17 3.08 46.67
N VAL A 584 -8.13 3.14 45.83
CA VAL A 584 -8.12 3.93 44.58
C VAL A 584 -7.49 3.13 43.43
N PRO A 585 -7.99 1.93 43.10
CA PRO A 585 -7.37 1.07 42.10
C PRO A 585 -7.40 1.69 40.69
N GLY A 586 -6.39 1.34 39.90
CA GLY A 586 -6.07 1.83 38.56
C GLY A 586 -4.74 1.20 38.11
N ASP A 587 -4.37 1.31 36.84
CA ASP A 587 -3.02 0.97 36.39
C ASP A 587 -2.07 2.14 36.72
N TYR A 588 -0.92 1.85 37.34
CA TYR A 588 0.11 2.83 37.71
C TYR A 588 1.55 2.39 37.36
N ASP A 589 1.75 1.25 36.68
CA ASP A 589 3.04 0.89 36.05
C ASP A 589 2.98 0.61 34.54
N GLY A 590 1.78 0.66 33.95
CA GLY A 590 1.53 0.54 32.52
C GLY A 590 1.57 -0.89 31.99
N ASP A 591 1.41 -1.91 32.85
CA ASP A 591 1.45 -3.32 32.45
C ASP A 591 0.11 -3.86 31.88
N GLY A 592 -0.94 -3.03 31.90
CA GLY A 592 -2.27 -3.30 31.38
C GLY A 592 -3.24 -3.85 32.44
N LYS A 593 -2.97 -3.59 33.72
CA LYS A 593 -3.67 -4.21 34.86
C LYS A 593 -3.83 -3.24 36.03
N ALA A 594 -4.82 -3.51 36.88
CA ALA A 594 -5.10 -2.74 38.07
C ALA A 594 -4.14 -3.07 39.22
N ASP A 595 -3.64 -2.03 39.87
CA ASP A 595 -2.82 -2.09 41.09
C ASP A 595 -3.64 -1.93 42.37
N LEU A 596 -3.04 -2.37 43.48
CA LEU A 596 -3.53 -2.06 44.82
C LEU A 596 -3.02 -0.66 45.21
N ALA A 597 -3.75 0.37 44.79
CA ALA A 597 -3.53 1.75 45.20
C ALA A 597 -4.45 2.15 46.37
N VAL A 598 -3.88 2.85 47.36
CA VAL A 598 -4.61 3.45 48.48
C VAL A 598 -4.18 4.90 48.72
N TYR A 599 -5.12 5.71 49.19
CA TYR A 599 -4.91 7.09 49.60
C TYR A 599 -5.26 7.30 51.08
N ASN A 600 -4.38 7.93 51.85
CA ASN A 600 -4.64 8.33 53.22
C ASN A 600 -4.05 9.74 53.48
N ASN A 601 -4.92 10.73 53.73
CA ASN A 601 -4.57 12.02 54.31
C ASN A 601 -3.38 12.75 53.64
N GLY A 602 -3.43 12.94 52.32
CA GLY A 602 -2.35 13.56 51.55
C GLY A 602 -1.30 12.60 50.99
N TYR A 603 -1.36 11.30 51.32
CA TYR A 603 -0.33 10.32 50.95
C TYR A 603 -0.90 9.14 50.14
N TRP A 604 -0.22 8.79 49.05
CA TRP A 604 -0.50 7.64 48.20
C TRP A 604 0.44 6.48 48.54
N SER A 605 -0.08 5.25 48.46
CA SER A 605 0.72 4.02 48.50
C SER A 605 0.17 3.01 47.50
N ILE A 606 1.03 2.51 46.60
CA ILE A 606 0.65 1.77 45.40
C ILE A 606 1.52 0.52 45.28
N TYR A 607 0.88 -0.63 45.05
CA TYR A 607 1.50 -1.94 44.93
C TYR A 607 0.99 -2.69 43.71
N SER A 608 1.88 -3.04 42.79
CA SER A 608 1.55 -3.86 41.63
C SER A 608 1.39 -5.32 42.03
N LEU A 609 0.19 -5.85 41.78
CA LEU A 609 -0.15 -7.25 42.10
C LEU A 609 0.53 -8.22 41.13
N ALA A 610 0.65 -7.82 39.86
CA ALA A 610 1.25 -8.61 38.80
C ALA A 610 2.77 -8.68 38.93
N ASN A 611 3.42 -7.52 39.11
CA ASN A 611 4.87 -7.42 39.25
C ASN A 611 5.36 -7.73 40.68
N GLY A 612 4.45 -7.69 41.66
CA GLY A 612 4.72 -8.00 43.07
C GLY A 612 5.51 -6.91 43.81
N LEU A 613 5.54 -5.69 43.27
CA LEU A 613 6.42 -4.58 43.66
C LEU A 613 5.65 -3.41 44.26
N ILE A 614 6.31 -2.69 45.17
CA ILE A 614 5.80 -1.43 45.72
C ILE A 614 6.26 -0.30 44.79
N LEU A 615 5.31 0.32 44.08
CA LEU A 615 5.58 1.45 43.18
C LEU A 615 5.74 2.75 43.97
N ILE A 616 4.81 3.01 44.91
CA ILE A 616 4.81 4.19 45.78
C ILE A 616 4.53 3.77 47.22
N ASN A 617 5.20 4.39 48.20
CA ASN A 617 4.96 4.18 49.62
C ASN A 617 5.03 5.52 50.37
N GLY A 618 3.89 6.09 50.72
CA GLY A 618 3.80 7.40 51.36
C GLY A 618 4.17 8.57 50.43
N GLY A 619 3.81 8.50 49.15
CA GLY A 619 4.02 9.59 48.18
C GLY A 619 3.08 10.76 48.47
N ALA A 620 3.63 11.93 48.83
CA ALA A 620 2.83 13.09 49.22
C ALA A 620 2.25 13.85 48.01
N TRP A 621 0.93 13.77 47.81
CA TRP A 621 0.21 14.50 46.76
C TRP A 621 -1.27 14.70 47.15
N GLY A 622 -1.73 15.95 47.15
CA GLY A 622 -3.00 16.35 47.76
C GLY A 622 -2.91 16.56 49.28
N ASP A 623 -4.05 16.59 49.96
CA ASP A 623 -4.19 16.88 51.39
C ASP A 623 -5.35 16.10 52.06
N ALA A 624 -5.68 16.45 53.30
CA ALA A 624 -6.72 15.78 54.10
C ALA A 624 -8.15 15.92 53.54
N ASP A 625 -8.43 17.00 52.80
CA ASP A 625 -9.75 17.31 52.24
C ASP A 625 -9.85 16.90 50.76
N SER A 626 -8.76 16.39 50.18
CA SER A 626 -8.66 15.96 48.80
C SER A 626 -9.39 14.64 48.55
N ILE A 627 -10.24 14.61 47.51
CA ILE A 627 -10.90 13.39 47.03
C ILE A 627 -9.98 12.72 45.99
N PRO A 628 -9.44 11.53 46.24
CA PRO A 628 -8.69 10.78 45.23
C PRO A 628 -9.65 10.29 44.14
N VAL A 629 -9.13 10.14 42.92
CA VAL A 629 -9.86 9.66 41.75
C VAL A 629 -9.15 8.39 41.24
N SER A 630 -9.92 7.42 40.78
CA SER A 630 -9.44 6.21 40.09
C SER A 630 -9.45 6.43 38.57
N GLY A 631 -8.50 5.84 37.87
CA GLY A 631 -8.33 6.00 36.43
C GLY A 631 -7.15 5.17 35.89
N ASP A 632 -6.77 5.49 34.67
CA ASP A 632 -5.53 5.10 34.01
C ASP A 632 -4.48 6.19 34.29
N TYR A 633 -3.24 5.82 34.61
CA TYR A 633 -2.23 6.76 35.12
C TYR A 633 -0.80 6.51 34.59
N ASP A 634 -0.66 6.39 33.27
CA ASP A 634 0.60 6.37 32.52
C ASP A 634 1.13 7.77 32.09
#